data_AF-A0A7W6Q2S1-F1
#
_entry.id   AF-A0A7W6Q2S1-F1
#
_cell.length_a   1.000
_cell.length_b   1.000
_cell.length_c   1.000
_cell.angle_alpha   90.00
_cell.angle_beta   90.00
_cell.angle_gamma   90.00
#
_symmetry.space_group_name_H-M   'P 1'
#
loop_
_entity.id
_entity.type
_entity.pdbx_description
1 polymer ?
#
loop_
_entity_poly.entity_id
_entity_poly.type
_entity_poly.pdbx_seq_one_letter_code
_entity_poly.pdbx_strand_id
1 'polypeptide(L)'
;MREFLSIFENFAFKAFNFGGRATPGEYWAVIALIWAIICYVLMGDIAEVHRFLLAREIPPMNPLYYDSIVIFMLTLIPRLSLNMRRLHDRNRSGFWVILPAIAIMSTIVLFSGLAGGMMNSSLTGVANQPNDPANIIYPVVLFFGAPQTFWEEMFAISLAFEAAGTDTVWGLLAEIMAHNGAVDIRRNASNVSTGLEGESGHTVGVLFISFALVATPIVTGLLHSLMNALPSVPFDNIYGPAKIAELQWKKKTDGKHNPMAGYACLFEETDEEKAAKREKGAAEVKALYRSRVLGLQE
;
A
#
# COMPACT_ATOMS: atom_id res chain seq x y z
N MET A 1 -24.53 -7.57 -14.34
CA MET A 1 -24.97 -7.17 -12.98
C MET A 1 -24.67 -8.24 -11.93
N ARG A 2 -25.05 -9.51 -12.13
CA ARG A 2 -24.76 -10.61 -11.16
C ARG A 2 -23.26 -10.80 -10.87
N GLU A 3 -22.42 -10.79 -11.90
CA GLU A 3 -20.96 -10.92 -11.73
C GLU A 3 -20.36 -9.74 -10.96
N PHE A 4 -20.79 -8.51 -11.24
CA PHE A 4 -20.34 -7.32 -10.51
C PHE A 4 -20.71 -7.37 -9.02
N LEU A 5 -21.94 -7.75 -8.68
CA LEU A 5 -22.37 -7.91 -7.29
C LEU A 5 -21.61 -9.03 -6.57
N SER A 6 -21.32 -10.13 -7.27
CA SER A 6 -20.54 -11.25 -6.70
C SER A 6 -19.12 -10.84 -6.29
N ILE A 7 -18.54 -9.81 -6.92
CA ILE A 7 -17.22 -9.28 -6.55
C ILE A 7 -17.26 -8.62 -5.17
N PHE A 8 -18.28 -7.80 -4.89
CA PHE A 8 -18.46 -7.15 -3.59
C PHE A 8 -18.88 -8.13 -2.50
N GLU A 9 -19.69 -9.12 -2.86
CA GLU A 9 -20.04 -10.23 -1.99
C GLU A 9 -18.78 -11.00 -1.56
N ASN A 10 -17.93 -11.37 -2.52
CA ASN A 10 -16.65 -12.02 -2.22
C ASN A 10 -15.72 -11.13 -1.38
N PHE A 11 -15.75 -9.82 -1.57
CA PHE A 11 -14.98 -8.89 -0.74
C PHE A 11 -15.46 -8.90 0.73
N ALA A 12 -16.76 -8.79 0.97
CA ALA A 12 -17.33 -8.76 2.31
C ALA A 12 -17.22 -10.12 3.02
N PHE A 13 -17.62 -11.21 2.36
CA PHE A 13 -17.68 -12.53 3.00
C PHE A 13 -16.33 -13.24 3.10
N LYS A 14 -15.36 -12.90 2.24
CA LYS A 14 -13.98 -13.44 2.33
C LYS A 14 -13.01 -12.45 2.99
N ALA A 15 -13.52 -11.45 3.70
CA ALA A 15 -12.71 -10.46 4.41
C ALA A 15 -11.73 -11.10 5.42
N PHE A 16 -12.09 -12.24 6.04
CA PHE A 16 -11.23 -12.95 6.99
C PHE A 16 -10.42 -14.11 6.38
N ASN A 17 -10.56 -14.35 5.08
CA ASN A 17 -9.81 -15.42 4.40
C ASN A 17 -8.53 -14.86 3.79
N PHE A 18 -7.42 -15.01 4.52
CA PHE A 18 -6.09 -14.59 4.06
C PHE A 18 -5.40 -15.62 3.14
N GLY A 19 -5.83 -16.89 3.17
CA GLY A 19 -5.19 -17.98 2.41
C GLY A 19 -5.66 -18.14 0.97
N GLY A 20 -6.66 -17.39 0.53
CA GLY A 20 -7.27 -17.54 -0.79
C GLY A 20 -6.60 -16.77 -1.92
N ARG A 21 -7.19 -16.85 -3.13
CA ARG A 21 -6.77 -16.11 -4.34
C ARG A 21 -7.85 -15.12 -4.80
N ALA A 22 -7.42 -13.93 -5.25
CA ALA A 22 -8.29 -12.89 -5.80
C ALA A 22 -7.92 -12.60 -7.26
N THR A 23 -8.92 -12.48 -8.13
CA THR A 23 -8.66 -12.16 -9.55
C THR A 23 -8.27 -10.68 -9.71
N PRO A 24 -7.58 -10.31 -10.81
CA PRO A 24 -7.28 -8.91 -11.08
C PRO A 24 -8.53 -8.03 -11.16
N GLY A 25 -9.62 -8.54 -11.77
CA GLY A 25 -10.89 -7.82 -11.87
C GLY A 25 -11.57 -7.61 -10.51
N GLU A 26 -11.53 -8.61 -9.63
CA GLU A 26 -12.02 -8.50 -8.24
C GLU A 26 -11.21 -7.44 -7.47
N TYR A 27 -9.89 -7.42 -7.63
CA TYR A 27 -9.01 -6.46 -6.96
C TYR A 27 -9.27 -5.02 -7.45
N TRP A 28 -9.16 -4.76 -8.76
CA TRP A 28 -9.20 -3.41 -9.30
C TRP A 28 -10.58 -2.75 -9.20
N ALA A 29 -11.67 -3.52 -9.34
CA ALA A 29 -13.01 -2.98 -9.16
C ALA A 29 -13.27 -2.54 -7.71
N VAL A 30 -12.86 -3.37 -6.74
CA VAL A 30 -13.12 -3.10 -5.32
C VAL A 30 -12.18 -2.03 -4.78
N ILE A 31 -10.87 -2.14 -5.06
CA ILE A 31 -9.88 -1.23 -4.49
C ILE A 31 -10.06 0.19 -5.04
N ALA A 32 -10.39 0.35 -6.32
CA ALA A 32 -10.62 1.65 -6.93
C ALA A 32 -11.88 2.31 -6.37
N LEU A 33 -12.97 1.56 -6.21
CA LEU A 33 -14.20 2.08 -5.60
C LEU A 33 -13.98 2.52 -4.16
N ILE A 34 -13.32 1.68 -3.35
CA ILE A 34 -13.07 2.00 -1.94
C ILE A 34 -12.17 3.22 -1.80
N TRP A 35 -11.10 3.31 -2.58
CA TRP A 35 -10.25 4.51 -2.56
C TRP A 35 -10.98 5.75 -3.07
N ALA A 36 -11.85 5.64 -4.08
CA ALA A 36 -12.66 6.76 -4.54
C ALA A 36 -13.59 7.27 -3.44
N ILE A 37 -14.23 6.37 -2.69
CA ILE A 37 -15.08 6.72 -1.54
C ILE A 37 -14.25 7.36 -0.43
N ILE A 38 -13.11 6.75 -0.06
CA ILE A 38 -12.23 7.29 0.99
C ILE A 38 -11.74 8.68 0.60
N CYS A 39 -11.27 8.89 -0.63
CA CYS A 39 -10.79 10.20 -1.09
C CYS A 39 -11.92 11.23 -1.10
N TYR A 40 -13.12 10.87 -1.55
CA TYR A 40 -14.28 11.77 -1.55
C TYR A 40 -14.64 12.23 -0.14
N VAL A 41 -14.75 11.29 0.81
CA VAL A 41 -15.09 11.61 2.20
C VAL A 41 -13.96 12.37 2.89
N LEU A 42 -12.70 11.97 2.64
CA LEU A 42 -11.53 12.66 3.17
C LEU A 42 -11.46 14.13 2.71
N MET A 43 -11.84 14.44 1.47
CA MET A 43 -11.92 15.83 1.01
C MET A 43 -12.96 16.63 1.80
N GLY A 44 -14.08 16.00 2.16
CA GLY A 44 -15.10 16.60 3.04
C GLY A 44 -14.55 16.88 4.44
N ASP A 45 -13.92 15.88 5.06
CA ASP A 45 -13.33 16.00 6.40
C ASP A 45 -12.22 17.06 6.44
N ILE A 46 -11.36 17.12 5.43
CA ILE A 46 -10.31 18.15 5.31
C ILE A 46 -10.93 19.54 5.21
N ALA A 47 -11.98 19.71 4.39
CA ALA A 47 -12.65 20.99 4.25
C ALA A 47 -13.33 21.44 5.55
N GLU A 48 -13.85 20.49 6.33
CA GLU A 48 -14.45 20.75 7.63
C GLU A 48 -13.40 21.14 8.68
N VAL A 49 -12.31 20.38 8.81
CA VAL A 49 -11.18 20.71 9.69
C VAL A 49 -10.64 22.10 9.33
N HIS A 50 -10.49 22.40 8.04
CA HIS A 50 -10.02 23.70 7.59
C HIS A 50 -10.95 24.84 8.03
N ARG A 51 -12.28 24.65 7.99
CA ARG A 51 -13.24 25.64 8.47
C ARG A 51 -13.12 25.88 9.98
N PHE A 52 -12.95 24.83 10.78
CA PHE A 52 -12.73 24.97 12.23
C PHE A 52 -11.44 25.75 12.52
N LEU A 53 -10.36 25.44 11.80
CA LEU A 53 -9.08 26.14 11.94
C LEU A 53 -9.20 27.64 11.61
N LEU A 54 -9.90 28.00 10.53
CA LEU A 54 -10.14 29.39 10.15
C LEU A 54 -11.06 30.13 11.14
N ALA A 55 -12.04 29.42 11.73
CA ALA A 55 -12.91 29.95 12.77
C ALA A 55 -12.21 30.08 14.14
N ARG A 56 -10.95 29.64 14.26
CA ARG A 56 -10.19 29.56 15.53
C ARG A 56 -10.86 28.69 16.58
N GLU A 57 -11.58 27.67 16.13
CA GLU A 57 -12.20 26.66 16.98
C GLU A 57 -11.38 25.37 16.92
N ILE A 58 -11.19 24.73 18.08
CA ILE A 58 -10.47 23.45 18.14
C ILE A 58 -11.35 22.39 17.46
N PRO A 59 -10.86 21.74 16.37
CA PRO A 59 -11.61 20.67 15.73
C PRO A 59 -11.95 19.56 16.72
N PRO A 60 -13.05 18.83 16.52
CA PRO A 60 -13.37 17.69 17.36
C PRO A 60 -12.23 16.65 17.32
N MET A 61 -11.69 16.33 18.49
CA MET A 61 -10.58 15.36 18.64
C MET A 61 -11.05 13.90 18.63
N ASN A 62 -12.36 13.67 18.56
CA ASN A 62 -12.91 12.31 18.50
C ASN A 62 -12.64 11.71 17.11
N PRO A 63 -11.86 10.62 16.98
CA PRO A 63 -11.60 10.00 15.69
C PRO A 63 -12.85 9.48 14.98
N LEU A 64 -13.93 9.21 15.72
CA LEU A 64 -15.21 8.75 15.17
C LEU A 64 -16.08 9.87 14.61
N TYR A 65 -15.69 11.14 14.82
CA TYR A 65 -16.37 12.29 14.20
C TYR A 65 -16.16 12.32 12.69
N TYR A 66 -14.99 11.89 12.22
CA TYR A 66 -14.59 11.95 10.83
C TYR A 66 -14.99 10.67 10.08
N ASP A 67 -15.85 10.82 9.08
CA ASP A 67 -16.37 9.70 8.30
C ASP A 67 -15.24 8.93 7.58
N SER A 68 -14.17 9.63 7.15
CA SER A 68 -13.04 9.00 6.47
C SER A 68 -12.32 7.99 7.36
N ILE A 69 -12.15 8.28 8.64
CA ILE A 69 -11.50 7.41 9.61
C ILE A 69 -12.38 6.18 9.86
N VAL A 70 -13.68 6.37 10.00
CA VAL A 70 -14.64 5.27 10.22
C VAL A 70 -14.64 4.31 9.02
N ILE A 71 -14.74 4.83 7.80
CA ILE A 71 -14.71 4.02 6.57
C ILE A 71 -13.35 3.34 6.41
N PHE A 72 -12.25 4.05 6.68
CA PHE A 72 -10.91 3.48 6.59
C PHE A 72 -10.75 2.31 7.56
N MET A 73 -11.22 2.44 8.81
CA MET A 73 -11.15 1.39 9.83
C MET A 73 -12.04 0.19 9.51
N LEU A 74 -13.28 0.43 9.07
CA LEU A 74 -14.22 -0.63 8.70
C LEU A 74 -13.69 -1.45 7.51
N THR A 75 -13.06 -0.77 6.54
CA THR A 75 -12.52 -1.42 5.34
C THR A 75 -11.10 -1.94 5.51
N LEU A 76 -10.44 -1.69 6.64
CA LEU A 76 -9.03 -2.05 6.88
C LEU A 76 -8.79 -3.55 6.72
N ILE A 77 -9.56 -4.38 7.45
CA ILE A 77 -9.41 -5.84 7.42
C ILE A 77 -9.77 -6.42 6.04
N PRO A 78 -10.94 -6.08 5.43
CA PRO A 78 -11.26 -6.52 4.09
C PRO A 78 -10.22 -6.13 3.03
N ARG A 79 -9.69 -4.90 3.07
CA ARG A 79 -8.64 -4.41 2.15
C ARG A 79 -7.34 -5.15 2.33
N LEU A 80 -6.94 -5.43 3.58
CA LEU A 80 -5.74 -6.21 3.90
C LEU A 80 -5.85 -7.63 3.34
N SER A 81 -6.98 -8.31 3.59
CA SER A 81 -7.26 -9.63 3.04
C SER A 81 -7.22 -9.64 1.51
N LEU A 82 -7.87 -8.67 0.85
CA LEU A 82 -7.89 -8.59 -0.61
C LEU A 82 -6.47 -8.40 -1.20
N ASN A 83 -5.64 -7.55 -0.58
CA ASN A 83 -4.25 -7.36 -0.99
C ASN A 83 -3.42 -8.64 -0.82
N MET A 84 -3.56 -9.35 0.32
CA MET A 84 -2.88 -10.63 0.54
C MET A 84 -3.31 -11.68 -0.48
N ARG A 85 -4.62 -11.84 -0.72
CA ARG A 85 -5.17 -12.77 -1.73
C ARG A 85 -4.68 -12.46 -3.14
N ARG A 86 -4.43 -11.18 -3.46
CA ARG A 86 -3.89 -10.76 -4.75
C ARG A 86 -2.40 -11.01 -4.89
N LEU A 87 -1.64 -10.94 -3.80
CA LEU A 87 -0.23 -11.36 -3.76
C LEU A 87 -0.09 -12.88 -3.88
N HIS A 88 -0.93 -13.63 -3.17
CA HIS A 88 -1.00 -15.09 -3.24
C HIS A 88 -1.36 -15.60 -4.63
N ASP A 89 -2.24 -14.90 -5.35
CA ASP A 89 -2.58 -15.21 -6.75
C ASP A 89 -1.37 -15.10 -7.71
N ARG A 90 -0.32 -14.39 -7.29
CA ARG A 90 0.94 -14.23 -8.02
C ARG A 90 2.08 -15.06 -7.43
N ASN A 91 1.77 -16.00 -6.55
CA ASN A 91 2.75 -16.82 -5.81
C ASN A 91 3.80 -15.99 -5.05
N ARG A 92 3.38 -14.83 -4.52
CA ARG A 92 4.22 -13.96 -3.67
C ARG A 92 3.73 -14.02 -2.22
N SER A 93 4.64 -13.78 -1.29
CA SER A 93 4.31 -13.70 0.15
C SER A 93 3.31 -12.57 0.44
N GLY A 94 2.36 -12.81 1.34
CA GLY A 94 1.45 -11.79 1.85
C GLY A 94 2.14 -10.67 2.65
N PHE A 95 3.42 -10.82 3.01
CA PHE A 95 4.20 -9.81 3.72
C PHE A 95 4.36 -8.49 2.94
N TRP A 96 4.28 -8.54 1.61
CA TRP A 96 4.38 -7.36 0.76
C TRP A 96 3.24 -6.34 0.95
N VAL A 97 2.20 -6.65 1.72
CA VAL A 97 1.15 -5.69 2.09
C VAL A 97 1.65 -4.60 3.06
N ILE A 98 2.84 -4.72 3.64
CA ILE A 98 3.41 -3.68 4.51
C ILE A 98 3.83 -2.42 3.72
N LEU A 99 4.03 -2.51 2.39
CA LEU A 99 4.48 -1.39 1.57
C LEU A 99 3.60 -0.11 1.71
N PRO A 100 2.26 -0.18 1.58
CA PRO A 100 1.40 0.97 1.86
C PRO A 100 1.51 1.54 3.28
N ALA A 101 1.80 0.72 4.29
CA ALA A 101 1.97 1.21 5.67
C ALA A 101 3.23 2.08 5.80
N ILE A 102 4.30 1.73 5.09
CA ILE A 102 5.52 2.54 5.02
C ILE A 102 5.24 3.90 4.39
N ALA A 103 4.43 3.95 3.32
CA ALA A 103 4.01 5.19 2.66
C ALA A 103 3.24 6.14 3.61
N ILE A 104 2.34 5.58 4.43
CA ILE A 104 1.57 6.35 5.40
C ILE A 104 2.51 6.94 6.45
N MET A 105 3.41 6.13 7.00
CA MET A 105 4.37 6.57 8.03
C MET A 105 5.29 7.69 7.50
N SER A 106 5.81 7.59 6.28
CA SER A 106 6.65 8.65 5.71
C SER A 106 5.89 9.97 5.53
N THR A 107 4.61 9.89 5.17
CA THR A 107 3.76 11.08 5.00
C THR A 107 3.49 11.78 6.33
N ILE A 108 3.23 11.01 7.40
CA ILE A 108 3.04 11.55 8.75
C ILE A 108 4.30 12.26 9.23
N VAL A 109 5.47 11.64 9.03
CA VAL A 109 6.77 12.23 9.42
C VAL A 109 7.02 13.54 8.66
N LEU A 110 6.77 13.58 7.35
CA LEU A 110 6.88 14.80 6.54
C LEU A 110 6.00 15.93 7.06
N PHE A 111 4.72 15.63 7.31
CA PHE A 111 3.77 16.64 7.76
C PHE A 111 4.14 17.19 9.15
N SER A 112 4.57 16.31 10.06
CA SER A 112 5.07 16.73 11.38
C SER A 112 6.31 17.61 11.29
N GLY A 113 7.28 17.27 10.44
CA GLY A 113 8.49 18.07 10.24
C GLY A 113 8.19 19.45 9.65
N LEU A 114 7.26 19.53 8.69
CA LEU A 114 6.82 20.81 8.11
C LEU A 114 6.13 21.69 9.16
N ALA A 115 5.14 21.12 9.86
CA ALA A 115 4.40 21.84 10.90
C ALA A 115 5.32 22.33 12.02
N GLY A 116 6.26 21.49 12.48
CA GLY A 116 7.16 21.87 13.57
C GLY A 116 8.23 22.86 13.18
N GLY A 117 8.70 22.85 11.93
CA GLY A 117 9.56 23.92 11.42
C GLY A 117 8.85 25.28 11.44
N MET A 118 7.58 25.31 11.02
CA MET A 118 6.76 26.53 11.04
C MET A 118 6.49 27.00 12.48
N MET A 119 6.01 26.12 13.35
CA MET A 119 5.74 26.45 14.76
C MET A 119 6.98 26.93 15.51
N ASN A 120 8.12 26.28 15.31
CA ASN A 120 9.36 26.66 15.97
C ASN A 120 9.84 28.06 15.53
N SER A 121 9.78 28.34 14.22
CA SER A 121 10.13 29.67 13.70
C SER A 121 9.22 30.78 14.23
N SER A 122 7.92 30.48 14.41
CA SER A 122 6.93 31.41 14.96
C SER A 122 7.19 31.72 16.44
N LEU A 123 7.43 30.68 17.24
CA LEU A 123 7.60 30.80 18.70
C LEU A 123 8.95 31.38 19.12
N THR A 124 10.03 31.04 18.42
CA THR A 124 11.41 31.39 18.83
C THR A 124 12.02 32.52 18.00
N GLY A 125 11.42 32.85 16.85
CA GLY A 125 12.00 33.78 15.87
C GLY A 125 13.24 33.24 15.15
N VAL A 126 13.66 32.01 15.46
CA VAL A 126 14.79 31.32 14.84
C VAL A 126 14.24 30.13 14.06
N ALA A 127 14.48 30.09 12.76
CA ALA A 127 14.13 28.91 11.98
C ALA A 127 15.15 27.80 12.27
N ASN A 128 14.67 26.64 12.74
CA ASN A 128 15.48 25.44 12.76
C ASN A 128 15.93 25.06 11.35
N GLN A 129 17.06 24.37 11.26
CA GLN A 129 17.45 23.75 10.01
C GLN A 129 16.38 22.74 9.59
N PRO A 130 16.09 22.57 8.27
CA PRO A 130 15.04 21.66 7.80
C PRO A 130 15.19 20.21 8.28
N ASN A 131 16.41 19.79 8.60
CA ASN A 131 16.80 18.45 9.04
C ASN A 131 16.88 18.29 10.57
N ASP A 132 16.57 19.33 11.34
CA ASP A 132 16.59 19.21 12.79
C ASP A 132 15.50 18.21 13.22
N PRO A 133 15.86 17.09 13.89
CA PRO A 133 14.88 16.13 14.40
C PRO A 133 13.87 16.78 15.34
N ALA A 134 14.22 17.92 15.94
CA ALA A 134 13.32 18.69 16.76
C ALA A 134 12.08 19.17 15.99
N ASN A 135 12.16 19.40 14.67
CA ASN A 135 10.99 19.76 13.85
C ASN A 135 9.90 18.68 13.84
N ILE A 136 10.25 17.40 13.97
CA ILE A 136 9.27 16.31 14.07
C ILE A 136 8.69 16.21 15.48
N ILE A 137 9.51 16.53 16.48
CA ILE A 137 9.19 16.35 17.91
C ILE A 137 8.39 17.52 18.47
N TYR A 138 8.68 18.76 18.04
CA TYR A 138 8.07 19.98 18.56
C TYR A 138 6.54 20.00 18.49
N PRO A 139 5.88 19.65 17.37
CA PRO A 139 4.42 19.61 17.31
C PRO A 139 3.82 18.62 18.29
N VAL A 140 4.47 17.46 18.47
CA VAL A 140 4.03 16.41 19.38
C VAL A 140 4.17 16.88 20.83
N VAL A 141 5.30 17.49 21.18
CA VAL A 141 5.55 18.03 22.52
C VAL A 141 4.58 19.17 22.84
N LEU A 142 4.33 20.08 21.90
CA LEU A 142 3.36 21.16 22.09
C LEU A 142 1.95 20.61 22.25
N PHE A 143 1.53 19.66 21.40
CA PHE A 143 0.21 19.05 21.48
C PHE A 143 -0.08 18.43 22.84
N PHE A 144 0.88 17.69 23.42
CA PHE A 144 0.68 17.02 24.71
C PHE A 144 1.04 17.88 25.94
N GLY A 145 2.03 18.77 25.81
CA GLY A 145 2.57 19.56 26.93
C GLY A 145 1.97 20.96 27.06
N ALA A 146 1.55 21.57 25.96
CA ALA A 146 0.98 22.91 25.91
C ALA A 146 -0.09 23.01 24.80
N PRO A 147 -1.24 22.31 24.94
CA PRO A 147 -2.23 22.18 23.87
C PRO A 147 -2.80 23.53 23.41
N GLN A 148 -2.87 24.53 24.30
CA GLN A 148 -3.36 25.86 23.97
C GLN A 148 -2.45 26.57 22.97
N THR A 149 -1.14 26.59 23.22
CA THR A 149 -0.16 27.19 22.30
C THR A 149 -0.07 26.42 20.99
N PHE A 150 -0.18 25.09 21.04
CA PHE A 150 -0.28 24.27 19.83
C PHE A 150 -1.43 24.73 18.92
N TRP A 151 -2.63 24.91 19.47
CA TRP A 151 -3.80 25.32 18.69
C TRP A 151 -3.69 26.76 18.18
N GLU A 152 -3.17 27.69 18.97
CA GLU A 152 -2.90 29.07 18.54
C GLU A 152 -1.98 29.10 17.31
N GLU A 153 -0.89 28.35 17.34
CA GLU A 153 0.04 28.23 16.20
C GLU A 153 -0.63 27.54 15.00
N MET A 154 -1.46 26.52 15.21
CA MET A 154 -2.18 25.86 14.11
C MET A 154 -3.18 26.79 13.44
N PHE A 155 -3.87 27.65 14.20
CA PHE A 155 -4.74 28.67 13.63
C PHE A 155 -3.95 29.75 12.87
N ALA A 156 -2.79 30.17 13.41
CA ALA A 156 -1.91 31.13 12.73
C ALA A 156 -1.36 30.55 11.42
N ILE A 157 -0.93 29.30 11.43
CA ILE A 157 -0.46 28.56 10.25
C ILE A 157 -1.58 28.43 9.22
N SER A 158 -2.78 28.02 9.63
CA SER A 158 -3.95 27.94 8.74
C SER A 158 -4.26 29.27 8.05
N LEU A 159 -4.25 30.37 8.81
CA LEU A 159 -4.49 31.70 8.26
C LEU A 159 -3.36 32.15 7.33
N ALA A 160 -2.11 31.80 7.63
CA ALA A 160 -0.98 32.06 6.76
C ALA A 160 -1.10 31.29 5.43
N PHE A 161 -1.54 30.03 5.45
CA PHE A 161 -1.80 29.26 4.23
C PHE A 161 -2.95 29.83 3.40
N GLU A 162 -4.04 30.24 4.05
CA GLU A 162 -5.17 30.90 3.36
C GLU A 162 -4.73 32.22 2.71
N ALA A 163 -3.93 33.02 3.43
CA ALA A 163 -3.39 34.28 2.92
C ALA A 163 -2.34 34.11 1.82
N ALA A 164 -1.54 33.05 1.88
CA ALA A 164 -0.56 32.71 0.85
C ALA A 164 -1.24 32.24 -0.44
N GLY A 165 -2.45 31.67 -0.35
CA GLY A 165 -3.23 31.19 -1.48
C GLY A 165 -2.61 29.96 -2.16
N THR A 166 -3.38 29.30 -3.02
CA THR A 166 -2.92 28.10 -3.74
C THR A 166 -1.73 28.37 -4.66
N ASP A 167 -1.58 29.60 -5.14
CA ASP A 167 -0.58 29.96 -6.15
C ASP A 167 0.85 30.02 -5.58
N THR A 168 1.01 30.38 -4.31
CA THR A 168 2.31 30.35 -3.63
C THR A 168 2.73 28.93 -3.26
N VAL A 169 1.78 28.09 -2.86
CA VAL A 169 2.02 26.66 -2.59
C VAL A 169 2.44 25.95 -3.87
N TRP A 170 1.74 26.19 -4.98
CA TRP A 170 2.13 25.68 -6.29
C TRP A 170 3.44 26.29 -6.79
N GLY A 171 3.70 27.57 -6.52
CA GLY A 171 4.97 28.23 -6.84
C GLY A 171 6.16 27.62 -6.11
N LEU A 172 6.03 27.36 -4.81
CA LEU A 172 7.05 26.71 -3.99
C LEU A 172 7.26 25.25 -4.41
N LEU A 173 6.19 24.51 -4.69
CA LEU A 173 6.27 23.15 -5.22
C LEU A 173 6.89 23.12 -6.62
N ALA A 174 6.56 24.08 -7.49
CA ALA A 174 7.15 24.23 -8.81
C ALA A 174 8.63 24.58 -8.71
N GLU A 175 9.05 25.41 -7.75
CA GLU A 175 10.45 25.75 -7.51
C GLU A 175 11.25 24.54 -6.98
N ILE A 176 10.67 23.75 -6.08
CA ILE A 176 11.24 22.48 -5.59
C ILE A 176 11.36 21.46 -6.74
N MET A 177 10.35 21.36 -7.60
CA MET A 177 10.35 20.44 -8.75
C MET A 177 11.19 20.93 -9.94
N ALA A 178 11.34 22.25 -10.11
CA ALA A 178 12.14 22.88 -11.15
C ALA A 178 13.61 23.01 -10.76
N HIS A 179 14.04 22.45 -9.62
CA HIS A 179 15.44 22.43 -9.20
C HIS A 179 16.29 21.45 -10.04
N ASN A 180 16.30 21.64 -11.35
CA ASN A 180 17.44 21.40 -12.23
C ASN A 180 18.06 22.76 -12.53
N GLY A 181 18.88 23.25 -11.60
CA GLY A 181 19.89 24.29 -11.79
C GLY A 181 19.52 25.48 -12.66
N ALA A 182 18.84 26.48 -12.09
CA ALA A 182 19.08 27.90 -12.37
C ALA A 182 18.18 28.77 -11.47
N VAL A 183 18.68 29.12 -10.29
CA VAL A 183 18.29 30.40 -9.67
C VAL A 183 19.57 31.17 -9.41
N ASP A 184 19.72 32.27 -10.16
CA ASP A 184 20.79 33.23 -10.04
C ASP A 184 20.53 34.10 -8.79
N ILE A 185 20.89 33.59 -7.60
CA ILE A 185 20.78 34.31 -6.31
C ILE A 185 21.94 35.32 -6.18
N ARG A 186 22.23 36.12 -7.21
CA ARG A 186 23.35 37.08 -7.17
C ARG A 186 23.12 38.29 -6.24
N ARG A 187 22.03 38.29 -5.45
CA ARG A 187 21.76 39.35 -4.46
C ARG A 187 21.55 38.89 -3.01
N ASN A 188 21.64 37.58 -2.72
CA ASN A 188 21.69 37.11 -1.32
C ASN A 188 22.73 36.00 -1.07
N ALA A 189 23.53 35.66 -2.09
CA ALA A 189 24.60 34.66 -1.99
C ALA A 189 25.89 35.17 -1.31
N SER A 190 26.01 36.45 -0.96
CA SER A 190 27.22 36.94 -0.24
C SER A 190 27.27 36.51 1.23
N ASN A 191 26.15 36.04 1.80
CA ASN A 191 26.11 35.52 3.17
C ASN A 191 26.02 33.98 3.24
N VAL A 192 25.97 33.30 2.09
CA VAL A 192 25.92 31.83 2.00
C VAL A 192 27.28 31.24 1.55
N SER A 193 28.20 32.06 1.04
CA SER A 193 29.52 31.61 0.60
C SER A 193 30.60 31.56 1.69
N THR A 194 30.31 31.95 2.93
CA THR A 194 31.28 31.87 4.05
C THR A 194 31.03 30.71 5.02
N GLY A 195 30.10 29.80 4.69
CA GLY A 195 29.87 28.55 5.43
C GLY A 195 30.22 27.28 4.64
N LEU A 196 30.83 27.41 3.46
CA LEU A 196 31.15 26.29 2.57
C LEU A 196 32.63 25.87 2.61
N GLU A 197 33.27 26.02 3.77
CA GLU A 197 34.54 25.35 4.06
C GLU A 197 34.32 24.30 5.15
N GLY A 198 33.67 23.21 4.75
CA GLY A 198 33.70 21.93 5.45
C GLY A 198 32.37 21.47 6.06
N GLU A 199 31.50 20.83 5.27
CA GLU A 199 30.45 19.89 5.76
C GLU A 199 29.66 19.24 4.58
N SER A 200 30.36 18.77 3.53
CA SER A 200 29.71 18.15 2.35
C SER A 200 28.94 16.85 2.64
N GLY A 201 29.17 16.23 3.80
CA GLY A 201 28.42 15.03 4.24
C GLY A 201 27.02 15.34 4.77
N HIS A 202 26.81 16.50 5.39
CA HIS A 202 25.54 16.85 6.02
C HIS A 202 24.53 17.36 4.98
N THR A 203 24.94 18.19 4.02
CA THR A 203 24.05 18.69 2.96
C THR A 203 23.53 17.58 2.03
N VAL A 204 24.38 16.62 1.67
CA VAL A 204 23.99 15.45 0.85
C VAL A 204 23.06 14.51 1.61
N GLY A 205 23.32 14.26 2.90
CA GLY A 205 22.44 13.47 3.76
C GLY A 205 21.04 14.09 3.91
N VAL A 206 20.96 15.42 3.96
CA VAL A 206 19.69 16.16 4.09
C VAL A 206 18.87 16.13 2.81
N LEU A 207 19.50 16.33 1.65
CA LEU A 207 18.82 16.16 0.37
C LEU A 207 18.34 14.72 0.18
N PHE A 208 19.14 13.74 0.61
CA PHE A 208 18.77 12.33 0.54
C PHE A 208 17.57 11.98 1.45
N ILE A 209 17.54 12.44 2.71
CA ILE A 209 16.44 12.17 3.64
C ILE A 209 15.17 12.89 3.20
N SER A 210 15.26 14.14 2.77
CA SER A 210 14.12 14.94 2.30
C SER A 210 13.54 14.36 1.01
N PHE A 211 14.41 14.02 0.05
CA PHE A 211 14.00 13.31 -1.16
C PHE A 211 13.41 11.93 -0.83
N ALA A 212 14.03 11.16 0.05
CA ALA A 212 13.53 9.86 0.44
C ALA A 212 12.15 9.97 1.09
N LEU A 213 11.91 10.92 2.00
CA LEU A 213 10.61 11.07 2.63
C LEU A 213 9.50 11.45 1.62
N VAL A 214 9.79 12.31 0.64
CA VAL A 214 8.83 12.72 -0.40
C VAL A 214 8.65 11.64 -1.49
N ALA A 215 9.73 11.00 -1.90
CA ALA A 215 9.72 9.97 -2.93
C ALA A 215 9.21 8.63 -2.40
N THR A 216 9.41 8.30 -1.11
CA THR A 216 8.99 7.02 -0.51
C THR A 216 7.50 6.72 -0.72
N PRO A 217 6.53 7.60 -0.40
CA PRO A 217 5.13 7.30 -0.59
C PRO A 217 4.77 7.09 -2.08
N ILE A 218 5.42 7.83 -2.97
CA ILE A 218 5.22 7.73 -4.42
C ILE A 218 5.79 6.40 -4.94
N VAL A 219 7.04 6.09 -4.60
CA VAL A 219 7.75 4.88 -5.04
C VAL A 219 7.09 3.63 -4.47
N THR A 220 6.72 3.62 -3.19
CA THR A 220 6.04 2.48 -2.56
C THR A 220 4.62 2.29 -3.10
N GLY A 221 3.88 3.38 -3.34
CA GLY A 221 2.57 3.33 -3.99
C GLY A 221 2.63 2.80 -5.41
N LEU A 222 3.61 3.25 -6.20
CA LEU A 222 3.89 2.74 -7.54
C LEU A 222 4.29 1.27 -7.51
N LEU A 223 5.22 0.88 -6.64
CA LEU A 223 5.66 -0.50 -6.51
C LEU A 223 4.49 -1.42 -6.14
N HIS A 224 3.68 -1.04 -5.16
CA HIS A 224 2.49 -1.79 -4.77
C HIS A 224 1.47 -1.91 -5.90
N SER A 225 1.26 -0.83 -6.65
CA SER A 225 0.34 -0.81 -7.80
C SER A 225 0.85 -1.69 -8.94
N LEU A 226 2.14 -1.58 -9.29
CA LEU A 226 2.80 -2.40 -10.31
C LEU A 226 2.74 -3.87 -9.94
N MET A 227 3.02 -4.21 -8.69
CA MET A 227 2.84 -5.57 -8.19
C MET A 227 1.40 -6.02 -8.47
N ASN A 228 0.39 -5.30 -8.00
CA ASN A 228 -1.01 -5.74 -8.16
C ASN A 228 -1.57 -5.64 -9.59
N ALA A 229 -0.87 -4.96 -10.52
CA ALA A 229 -1.19 -4.92 -11.94
C ALA A 229 -0.72 -6.16 -12.72
N LEU A 230 0.29 -6.89 -12.25
CA LEU A 230 0.85 -8.06 -12.95
C LEU A 230 -0.19 -9.18 -13.16
N PRO A 231 -0.15 -9.94 -14.27
CA PRO A 231 -1.11 -11.02 -14.52
C PRO A 231 -1.08 -12.11 -13.43
N SER A 232 -2.21 -12.81 -13.25
CA SER A 232 -2.33 -13.95 -12.33
C SER A 232 -1.57 -15.17 -12.85
N VAL A 233 -1.07 -16.02 -11.96
CA VAL A 233 -0.43 -17.29 -12.35
C VAL A 233 -1.52 -18.28 -12.80
N PRO A 234 -1.42 -18.87 -14.02
CA PRO A 234 -2.46 -19.72 -14.58
C PRO A 234 -2.50 -21.13 -13.97
N PHE A 235 -1.51 -21.49 -13.13
CA PHE A 235 -1.41 -22.80 -12.50
C PHE A 235 -1.83 -22.75 -11.04
N ASP A 236 -2.17 -23.92 -10.51
CA ASP A 236 -2.46 -24.11 -9.09
C ASP A 236 -1.21 -23.82 -8.24
N ASN A 237 -1.44 -23.24 -7.07
CA ASN A 237 -0.37 -22.94 -6.12
C ASN A 237 -0.79 -23.31 -4.70
N ILE A 238 0.11 -23.11 -3.73
CA ILE A 238 -0.12 -23.41 -2.30
C ILE A 238 -1.32 -22.67 -1.69
N TYR A 239 -1.84 -21.64 -2.37
CA TYR A 239 -2.98 -20.81 -1.94
C TYR A 239 -4.29 -21.19 -2.67
N GLY A 240 -4.27 -22.21 -3.51
CA GLY A 240 -5.45 -22.78 -4.17
C GLY A 240 -5.38 -22.80 -5.70
N PRO A 241 -6.43 -23.35 -6.33
CA PRO A 241 -6.46 -23.54 -7.77
C PRO A 241 -6.49 -22.20 -8.51
N ALA A 242 -5.95 -22.14 -9.72
CA ALA A 242 -6.03 -20.91 -10.49
C ALA A 242 -7.48 -20.64 -10.92
N LYS A 243 -8.01 -19.47 -10.55
CA LYS A 243 -9.32 -19.02 -11.02
C LYS A 243 -9.35 -18.80 -12.54
N ILE A 244 -8.18 -18.55 -13.15
CA ILE A 244 -7.98 -18.45 -14.60
C ILE A 244 -7.29 -19.71 -15.14
N ALA A 245 -7.27 -20.83 -14.40
CA ALA A 245 -6.75 -22.09 -14.94
C ALA A 245 -7.42 -22.44 -16.27
N GLU A 246 -8.64 -21.91 -16.48
CA GLU A 246 -9.60 -22.60 -17.28
C GLU A 246 -10.74 -21.60 -17.68
N LEU A 247 -11.02 -21.16 -18.92
CA LEU A 247 -10.98 -21.89 -20.21
C LEU A 247 -10.70 -23.37 -19.98
N GLN A 248 -11.42 -23.96 -19.00
CA GLN A 248 -11.48 -25.40 -18.79
C GLN A 248 -11.90 -25.79 -20.17
N TRP A 249 -11.07 -26.54 -20.89
CA TRP A 249 -11.56 -27.16 -22.09
C TRP A 249 -12.74 -27.95 -21.59
N LYS A 250 -13.95 -27.39 -21.75
CA LYS A 250 -15.16 -27.79 -21.02
C LYS A 250 -15.19 -29.27 -21.26
N LYS A 251 -14.85 -30.10 -20.25
CA LYS A 251 -14.59 -31.52 -20.50
C LYS A 251 -15.89 -31.99 -21.12
N LYS A 252 -15.87 -32.21 -22.44
CA LYS A 252 -17.08 -32.16 -23.26
C LYS A 252 -17.99 -33.18 -22.59
N THR A 253 -19.11 -32.72 -22.02
CA THR A 253 -20.06 -33.62 -21.33
C THR A 253 -20.26 -34.77 -22.26
N ASP A 254 -19.88 -35.98 -21.83
CA ASP A 254 -19.73 -37.16 -22.67
C ASP A 254 -20.99 -37.33 -23.52
N GLY A 255 -20.88 -36.79 -24.73
CA GLY A 255 -22.04 -36.47 -25.54
C GLY A 255 -22.34 -37.63 -26.43
N LYS A 256 -22.47 -38.85 -25.87
CA LYS A 256 -22.84 -40.13 -26.50
C LYS A 256 -22.18 -40.53 -27.84
N HIS A 257 -21.32 -39.68 -28.42
CA HIS A 257 -20.66 -39.85 -29.71
C HIS A 257 -19.29 -39.17 -29.61
N ASN A 258 -18.42 -39.75 -28.80
CA ASN A 258 -16.99 -39.53 -28.96
C ASN A 258 -16.50 -40.54 -30.01
N PRO A 259 -16.15 -40.12 -31.24
CA PRO A 259 -15.66 -41.03 -32.28
C PRO A 259 -14.37 -41.76 -31.89
N MET A 260 -13.66 -41.28 -30.85
CA MET A 260 -12.49 -41.95 -30.28
C MET A 260 -12.82 -42.89 -29.11
N ALA A 261 -14.07 -42.98 -28.65
CA ALA A 261 -14.45 -43.88 -27.55
C ALA A 261 -14.19 -45.36 -27.88
N GLY A 262 -14.28 -45.74 -29.16
CA GLY A 262 -13.94 -47.09 -29.61
C GLY A 262 -12.47 -47.48 -29.40
N TYR A 263 -11.55 -46.52 -29.28
CA TYR A 263 -10.15 -46.81 -28.97
C TYR A 263 -9.92 -47.08 -27.47
N ALA A 264 -10.89 -46.77 -26.60
CA ALA A 264 -10.77 -47.03 -25.17
C ALA A 264 -10.70 -48.53 -24.86
N CYS A 265 -11.36 -49.39 -25.65
CA CYS A 265 -11.31 -50.85 -25.46
C CYS A 265 -9.92 -51.45 -25.75
N LEU A 266 -9.09 -50.78 -26.57
CA LEU A 266 -7.73 -51.23 -26.87
C LEU A 266 -6.76 -51.01 -25.70
N PHE A 267 -7.09 -50.10 -24.80
CA PHE A 267 -6.29 -49.75 -23.62
C PHE A 267 -7.01 -50.09 -22.32
N GLU A 268 -8.10 -50.84 -22.40
CA GLU A 268 -8.88 -51.26 -21.25
C GLU A 268 -8.11 -52.38 -20.55
N GLU A 269 -7.28 -52.01 -19.58
CA GLU A 269 -6.57 -52.96 -18.71
C GLU A 269 -7.61 -53.84 -18.00
N THR A 270 -7.37 -55.15 -17.99
CA THR A 270 -8.19 -56.11 -17.25
C THR A 270 -8.18 -55.76 -15.76
N ASP A 271 -9.21 -56.16 -15.02
CA ASP A 271 -9.28 -55.86 -13.58
C ASP A 271 -8.10 -56.48 -12.80
N GLU A 272 -7.58 -57.61 -13.28
CA GLU A 272 -6.38 -58.25 -12.75
C GLU A 272 -5.11 -57.42 -13.01
N GLU A 273 -4.93 -56.86 -14.20
CA GLU A 273 -3.80 -55.98 -14.53
C GLU A 273 -3.82 -54.69 -13.71
N LYS A 274 -5.01 -54.10 -13.52
CA LYS A 274 -5.19 -52.92 -12.67
C LYS A 274 -4.85 -53.23 -11.21
N ALA A 275 -5.25 -54.38 -10.70
CA ALA A 275 -4.92 -54.83 -9.35
C ALA A 275 -3.41 -55.02 -9.19
N ALA A 276 -2.75 -55.72 -10.13
CA ALA A 276 -1.31 -55.94 -10.12
C ALA A 276 -0.51 -54.63 -10.20
N LYS A 277 -0.97 -53.65 -10.98
CA LYS A 277 -0.34 -52.32 -11.10
C LYS A 277 -0.48 -51.52 -9.80
N ARG A 278 -1.63 -51.61 -9.12
CA ARG A 278 -1.83 -50.99 -7.80
C ARG A 278 -0.92 -51.61 -6.74
N GLU A 279 -0.78 -52.93 -6.76
CA GLU A 279 0.13 -53.64 -5.84
C GLU A 279 1.59 -53.27 -6.09
N LYS A 280 2.02 -53.23 -7.36
CA LYS A 280 3.37 -52.75 -7.73
C LYS A 280 3.61 -51.31 -7.29
N GLY A 281 2.65 -50.41 -7.54
CA GLY A 281 2.76 -49.01 -7.11
C GLY A 281 2.81 -48.87 -5.58
N ALA A 282 2.02 -49.66 -4.85
CA ALA A 282 2.06 -49.68 -3.39
C ALA A 282 3.40 -50.21 -2.85
N ALA A 283 3.97 -51.23 -3.50
CA ALA A 283 5.29 -51.75 -3.15
C ALA A 283 6.40 -50.72 -3.43
N GLU A 284 6.33 -50.01 -4.56
CA GLU A 284 7.28 -48.97 -4.94
C GLU A 284 7.25 -47.78 -3.96
N VAL A 285 6.05 -47.31 -3.59
CA VAL A 285 5.89 -46.25 -2.58
C VAL A 285 6.46 -46.71 -1.23
N LYS A 286 6.23 -47.97 -0.84
CA LYS A 286 6.76 -48.52 0.42
C LYS A 286 8.28 -48.62 0.40
N ALA A 287 8.89 -48.96 -0.74
CA ALA A 287 10.34 -48.99 -0.92
C ALA A 287 10.95 -47.58 -0.91
N LEU A 288 10.32 -46.61 -1.56
CA LEU A 288 10.73 -45.20 -1.52
C LEU A 288 10.63 -44.63 -0.10
N TYR A 289 9.59 -45.02 0.66
CA TYR A 289 9.44 -44.61 2.05
C TYR A 289 10.54 -45.20 2.95
N ARG A 290 10.86 -46.48 2.80
CA ARG A 290 11.96 -47.13 3.54
C ARG A 290 13.30 -46.46 3.27
N SER A 291 13.62 -46.17 2.01
CA SER A 291 14.89 -45.56 1.63
C SER A 291 15.01 -44.09 2.01
N ARG A 292 13.97 -43.27 1.78
CA ARG A 292 14.05 -41.80 1.98
C ARG A 292 13.69 -41.34 3.38
N VAL A 293 12.78 -42.03 4.07
CA VAL A 293 12.27 -41.60 5.38
C VAL A 293 12.93 -42.39 6.50
N LEU A 294 13.04 -43.71 6.36
CA LEU A 294 13.61 -44.57 7.40
C LEU A 294 15.12 -44.79 7.25
N GLY A 295 15.73 -44.39 6.12
CA GLY A 295 17.16 -44.53 5.87
C GLY A 295 17.65 -45.99 5.80
N LEU A 296 16.72 -46.94 5.70
CA LEU A 296 17.03 -48.38 5.58
C LEU A 296 17.26 -48.68 4.09
N GLN A 297 18.52 -48.86 3.72
CA GLN A 297 18.88 -49.46 2.42
C GLN A 297 18.66 -50.98 2.52
N GLU A 298 18.01 -51.57 1.51
CA GLU A 298 17.88 -53.03 1.39
C GLU A 298 19.24 -53.70 1.11
#